data_AF-A0A2E0Z9I1-F1
#
_entry.id   AF-A0A2E0Z9I1-F1
#
_cell.length_a   1.000
_cell.length_b   1.000
_cell.length_c   1.000
_cell.angle_alpha   90.00
_cell.angle_beta   90.00
_cell.angle_gamma   90.00
#
_symmetry.space_group_name_H-M   'P 1'
#
loop_
_entity.id
_entity.type
_entity.pdbx_description
1 polymer ?
#
loop_
_entity_poly.entity_id
_entity_poly.type
_entity_poly.pdbx_seq_one_letter_code
_entity_poly.pdbx_strand_id
1 'polypeptide(L)' 'MNNTKVADLTVDEFKSVIRETVAQTLAELLGDPDKGLALRDEFNAELLAALKEPKTQYITAQTVAEKLDLDW' A
#
# COMPACT_ATOMS: atom_id res chain seq x y z
N MET A 1 6.56 24.33 -21.64
CA MET A 1 6.55 24.16 -20.18
C MET A 1 5.56 25.17 -19.63
N ASN A 2 4.48 24.72 -18.98
CA ASN A 2 3.52 25.66 -18.39
C ASN A 2 4.19 26.39 -17.24
N ASN A 3 4.27 27.71 -17.35
CA ASN A 3 5.00 28.58 -16.45
C ASN A 3 4.05 29.22 -15.41
N THR A 4 3.11 28.42 -14.90
CA THR A 4 2.11 28.87 -13.91
C THR A 4 2.82 29.17 -12.61
N LYS A 5 2.72 30.40 -12.12
CA LYS A 5 3.35 30.79 -10.86
C LYS A 5 2.41 30.45 -9.71
N VAL A 6 2.99 30.10 -8.57
CA VAL A 6 2.22 29.92 -7.31
C VAL A 6 1.44 31.19 -6.95
N ALA A 7 2.00 32.36 -7.28
CA ALA A 7 1.36 33.66 -7.08
C ALA A 7 0.08 33.87 -7.90
N ASP A 8 -0.17 33.04 -8.92
CA ASP A 8 -1.36 33.12 -9.77
C ASP A 8 -2.55 32.36 -9.16
N LEU A 9 -2.35 31.61 -8.06
CA LEU A 9 -3.41 30.88 -7.37
C LEU A 9 -4.22 31.79 -6.46
N THR A 10 -5.53 31.58 -6.44
CA THR A 10 -6.37 32.07 -5.36
C THR A 10 -6.03 31.34 -4.06
N VAL A 11 -6.45 31.94 -2.93
CA VAL A 11 -6.24 31.35 -1.60
C VAL A 11 -6.87 29.96 -1.49
N ASP A 12 -8.02 29.74 -2.11
CA ASP A 12 -8.74 28.46 -2.03
C ASP A 12 -8.07 27.38 -2.88
N GLU A 13 -7.60 27.72 -4.09
CA GLU A 13 -6.83 26.80 -4.93
C GLU A 13 -5.52 26.41 -4.24
N PHE A 14 -4.83 27.37 -3.63
CA PHE A 14 -3.60 27.09 -2.88
C PHE A 14 -3.85 26.18 -1.67
N LYS A 15 -4.94 26.40 -0.92
CA LYS A 15 -5.34 25.51 0.18
C LYS A 15 -5.65 24.09 -0.31
N SER A 16 -6.25 23.93 -1.48
CA SER A 16 -6.51 22.60 -2.07
C SER A 16 -5.21 21.87 -2.35
N VAL A 17 -4.26 22.54 -3.03
CA VAL A 17 -2.94 21.97 -3.36
C VAL A 17 -2.19 21.54 -2.09
N ILE A 18 -2.19 22.38 -1.04
CA ILE A 18 -1.57 22.01 0.25
C ILE A 18 -2.25 20.77 0.83
N ARG A 19 -3.58 20.75 0.90
CA ARG A 19 -4.34 19.64 1.50
C ARG A 19 -4.06 18.33 0.78
N GLU A 20 -4.07 18.34 -0.55
CA GLU A 20 -3.78 17.17 -1.38
C GLU A 20 -2.36 16.67 -1.15
N THR A 21 -1.38 17.58 -1.17
CA THR A 21 0.03 17.24 -0.93
C THR A 21 0.22 16.62 0.44
N VAL A 22 -0.36 17.22 1.49
CA VAL A 22 -0.27 16.70 2.86
C VAL A 22 -0.96 15.34 2.97
N ALA A 23 -2.13 15.16 2.38
CA ALA A 23 -2.83 13.88 2.38
C ALA A 23 -1.99 12.79 1.69
N GLN A 24 -1.37 13.10 0.55
CA GLN A 24 -0.45 12.19 -0.13
C GLN A 24 0.76 11.86 0.76
N THR A 25 1.43 12.86 1.35
CA THR A 25 2.59 12.63 2.23
C THR A 25 2.21 11.78 3.43
N LEU A 26 1.03 12.00 4.02
CA LEU A 26 0.56 11.19 5.14
C LEU A 26 0.25 9.75 4.69
N ALA A 27 -0.36 9.55 3.52
CA ALA A 27 -0.60 8.21 2.98
C ALA A 27 0.71 7.47 2.67
N GLU A 28 1.74 8.18 2.22
CA GLU A 28 3.08 7.61 2.00
C GLU A 28 3.79 7.28 3.32
N LEU A 29 3.69 8.16 4.32
CA LEU A 29 4.31 7.99 5.63
C LEU A 29 3.64 6.89 6.47
N LEU A 30 2.30 6.84 6.42
CA LEU A 30 1.47 5.84 7.09
C LEU A 30 1.19 4.63 6.19
N GLY A 31 1.91 4.51 5.08
CA GLY A 31 1.84 3.37 4.18
C GLY A 31 2.30 2.08 4.86
N ASP A 32 2.42 1.01 4.06
CA ASP A 32 2.78 -0.33 4.54
C ASP A 32 3.94 -0.31 5.57
N PRO A 33 3.66 -0.60 6.86
CA PRO A 33 4.64 -0.50 7.93
C PRO A 33 5.78 -1.51 7.78
N ASP A 34 5.57 -2.56 7.00
CA ASP A 34 6.55 -3.62 6.74
C ASP A 34 7.35 -3.36 5.46
N LYS A 35 7.09 -2.26 4.74
CA LYS A 35 7.74 -1.94 3.48
C LYS A 35 9.25 -1.81 3.64
N GLY A 36 9.97 -2.69 2.95
CA GLY A 36 11.43 -2.72 2.95
C GLY A 36 12.05 -3.55 4.08
N LEU A 37 11.23 -4.18 4.94
CA LEU A 37 11.70 -5.16 5.90
C LEU A 37 11.92 -6.52 5.21
N ALA A 38 13.00 -7.21 5.57
CA ALA A 38 13.24 -8.57 5.14
C ALA A 38 12.41 -9.54 5.98
N LEU A 39 11.98 -10.65 5.35
CA LEU A 39 11.40 -11.77 6.10
C LEU A 39 12.46 -12.36 7.02
N ARG A 40 12.05 -12.73 8.24
CA ARG A 40 12.89 -13.50 9.16
C ARG A 40 13.15 -14.89 8.58
N ASP A 41 14.31 -15.46 8.86
CA ASP A 41 14.79 -16.70 8.24
C ASP A 41 13.84 -17.88 8.46
N GLU A 42 13.19 -17.95 9.62
CA GLU A 42 12.20 -18.99 9.94
C GLU A 42 10.99 -18.94 9.01
N PHE A 43 10.46 -17.75 8.72
CA PHE A 43 9.31 -17.58 7.82
C PHE A 43 9.70 -17.82 6.37
N ASN A 44 10.91 -17.42 5.97
CA ASN A 44 11.41 -17.68 4.63
C ASN A 44 11.56 -19.20 4.38
N ALA A 45 12.13 -19.93 5.34
CA ALA A 45 12.26 -21.39 5.27
C ALA A 45 10.91 -22.09 5.21
N GLU A 46 9.94 -21.66 6.01
CA GLU A 46 8.57 -22.20 6.03
C GLU A 46 7.85 -21.97 4.70
N LEU A 47 7.90 -20.75 4.15
CA LEU A 47 7.29 -20.42 2.86
C LEU A 47 7.89 -21.24 1.72
N LEU A 48 9.22 -21.40 1.70
CA LEU A 48 9.89 -22.23 0.70
C LEU A 48 9.51 -23.71 0.81
N ALA A 49 9.29 -24.22 2.02
CA ALA A 49 8.79 -25.59 2.22
C ALA A 49 7.35 -25.73 1.70
N ALA A 50 6.47 -24.78 2.03
CA ALA A 50 5.09 -24.76 1.57
C ALA A 50 4.95 -24.65 0.03
N LEU A 51 5.89 -23.98 -0.65
CA LEU A 51 5.93 -23.91 -2.11
C LEU A 51 6.38 -25.23 -2.76
N LYS A 52 7.24 -26.00 -2.09
CA LYS A 52 7.74 -27.30 -2.59
C LYS A 52 6.72 -28.41 -2.45
N GLU A 53 5.79 -28.29 -1.51
CA GLU A 53 4.70 -29.23 -1.29
C GLU A 53 3.39 -28.63 -1.82
N PRO A 54 3.09 -28.76 -3.12
CA PRO A 54 1.88 -28.17 -3.68
C PRO A 54 0.66 -28.73 -2.98
N LYS A 55 -0.15 -27.84 -2.39
CA LYS A 55 -1.39 -28.26 -1.77
C LYS A 55 -2.35 -28.73 -2.85
N THR A 56 -3.13 -29.77 -2.54
CA THR A 56 -4.14 -30.32 -3.45
C THR A 56 -5.19 -29.28 -3.86
N GLN A 57 -5.35 -28.21 -3.08
CA GLN A 57 -6.25 -27.11 -3.37
C GLN A 57 -5.69 -25.78 -2.87
N TYR A 58 -5.58 -24.82 -3.78
CA TYR A 58 -5.34 -23.42 -3.46
C TYR A 58 -6.67 -22.66 -3.53
N ILE A 59 -6.82 -21.63 -2.70
CA ILE A 59 -7.92 -20.66 -2.78
C ILE A 59 -7.33 -19.28 -3.04
N THR A 60 -8.10 -18.42 -3.72
CA THR A 60 -7.65 -17.06 -4.02
C THR A 60 -7.66 -16.19 -2.77
N ALA A 61 -6.86 -15.11 -2.76
CA ALA A 61 -6.89 -14.12 -1.69
C ALA A 61 -8.31 -13.55 -1.50
N GLN A 62 -9.03 -13.32 -2.60
CA GLN A 62 -10.43 -12.89 -2.57
C GLN A 62 -11.33 -13.84 -1.78
N THR A 63 -11.24 -15.16 -2.03
CA THR A 63 -12.04 -16.15 -1.30
C THR A 63 -11.66 -16.23 0.17
N VAL A 64 -10.40 -15.96 0.52
CA VAL A 64 -9.96 -15.86 1.92
C VAL A 64 -10.60 -14.64 2.59
N ALA A 65 -10.57 -13.48 1.93
CA ALA A 65 -11.16 -12.24 2.43
C ALA A 65 -12.68 -12.39 2.65
N GLU A 66 -13.41 -12.94 1.68
CA GLU A 66 -14.85 -13.22 1.80
C GLU A 66 -15.19 -14.15 2.97
N LYS A 67 -14.36 -15.18 3.23
CA LYS A 67 -14.57 -16.11 4.36
C LYS A 67 -14.31 -15.47 5.71
N LEU A 68 -13.45 -14.45 5.75
CA LEU A 68 -13.01 -13.79 6.98
C LEU A 68 -13.70 -12.43 7.20
N ASP A 69 -14.63 -12.04 6.32
CA ASP A 69 -15.32 -10.75 6.35
C ASP A 69 -14.35 -9.56 6.35
N LEU A 70 -13.31 -9.66 5.50
CA LEU A 70 -12.29 -8.63 5.32
C LEU A 70 -12.56 -7.84 4.04
N ASP A 71 -12.41 -6.50 4.12
CA ASP A 71 -12.28 -5.66 2.93
C ASP A 71 -10.87 -5.84 2.36
N TRP A 72 -10.78 -6.34 1.11
CA TRP A 72 -9.54 -6.67 0.39
C TRP A 72 -9.53 -6.03 -1.00
#